data_AF-R2RSZ1-F1
#
_entry.id   AF-R2RSZ1-F1
#
_cell.length_a   1.000
_cell.length_b   1.000
_cell.length_c   1.000
_cell.angle_alpha   90.00
_cell.angle_beta   90.00
_cell.angle_gamma   90.00
#
_symmetry.space_group_name_H-M   'P 1'
#
loop_
_entity.id
_entity.type
_entity.pdbx_description
1 polymer ?
#
loop_
_entity_poly.entity_id
_entity_poly.type
_entity_poly.pdbx_seq_one_letter_code
_entity_poly.pdbx_strand_id
1 'polypeptide(L)' 'MAKEKRFDVKTIETSGSGITTVVTDKHSGVQYLLAIVPNMGSGMAVLVDQDGKPMLADTEK' A
#
# COMPACT_ATOMS: atom_id res chain seq x y z
N MET A 1 -11.63 21.40 -12.43
CA MET A 1 -11.93 19.99 -12.10
C MET A 1 -10.68 19.39 -11.45
N ALA A 2 -10.73 19.02 -10.17
CA ALA A 2 -9.60 18.36 -9.54
C ALA A 2 -9.52 16.92 -10.06
N LYS A 3 -8.35 16.51 -10.58
CA LYS A 3 -8.12 15.14 -11.05
C LYS A 3 -8.25 14.20 -9.86
N GLU A 4 -9.06 13.17 -9.98
CA GLU A 4 -9.23 12.18 -8.91
C GLU A 4 -7.88 11.56 -8.56
N LYS A 5 -7.60 11.38 -7.25
CA LYS A 5 -6.35 10.76 -6.80
C LYS A 5 -6.32 9.31 -7.29
N ARG A 6 -5.24 8.87 -7.91
CA ARG A 6 -5.09 7.48 -8.40
C ARG A 6 -4.93 6.45 -7.28
N PHE A 7 -4.30 6.86 -6.18
CA PHE A 7 -3.92 5.95 -5.11
C PHE A 7 -4.71 6.23 -3.84
N ASP A 8 -5.24 5.18 -3.24
CA ASP A 8 -5.74 5.20 -1.87
C ASP A 8 -4.65 4.76 -0.92
N VAL A 9 -4.58 5.40 0.25
CA VAL A 9 -3.47 5.26 1.18
C VAL A 9 -4.03 5.02 2.58
N LYS A 10 -3.75 3.85 3.14
CA LYS A 10 -4.20 3.46 4.48
C LYS A 10 -3.00 3.13 5.36
N THR A 11 -2.71 4.01 6.32
CA THR A 11 -1.70 3.74 7.34
C THR A 11 -2.26 2.72 8.33
N ILE A 12 -1.49 1.68 8.60
CA ILE A 12 -1.80 0.68 9.63
C ILE A 12 -1.03 1.00 10.90
N GLU A 13 -1.65 0.75 12.04
CA GLU A 13 -0.96 0.89 13.32
C GLU A 13 0.18 -0.13 13.40
N THR A 14 1.35 0.35 13.81
CA THR A 14 2.50 -0.51 14.06
C THR A 14 3.09 -0.18 15.42
N SER A 15 3.70 -1.17 16.06
CA SER A 15 4.44 -0.97 17.30
C SER A 15 5.80 -0.31 17.01
N GLY A 16 6.17 0.70 17.79
CA GLY A 16 7.44 1.40 17.65
C GLY A 16 7.36 2.66 16.78
N SER A 17 8.50 3.12 16.26
CA SER A 17 8.60 4.34 15.46
C SER A 17 8.38 4.13 13.94
N GLY A 18 8.10 2.90 13.53
CA GLY A 18 7.82 2.56 12.14
C GLY A 18 6.48 3.12 11.68
N ILE A 19 6.41 3.52 10.42
CA ILE A 19 5.16 3.82 9.73
C ILE A 19 4.98 2.75 8.67
N THR A 20 3.85 2.05 8.69
CA THR A 20 3.50 1.12 7.63
C THR A 20 2.19 1.53 7.00
N THR A 21 2.15 1.50 5.68
CA THR A 21 1.04 2.00 4.89
C THR A 21 0.75 1.02 3.76
N VAL A 22 -0.53 0.69 3.58
CA VAL A 22 -1.02 0.00 2.39
C VAL A 22 -1.43 1.06 1.38
N VAL A 23 -0.85 0.99 0.19
CA VAL A 23 -1.16 1.86 -0.95
C VAL A 23 -1.88 1.03 -2.00
N THR A 24 -3.06 1.45 -2.43
CA THR A 24 -3.88 0.75 -3.43
C THR A 24 -3.95 1.56 -4.70
N ASP A 25 -3.55 0.99 -5.84
CA ASP A 25 -3.76 1.59 -7.16
C ASP A 25 -5.20 1.36 -7.62
N LYS A 26 -6.03 2.41 -7.63
CA LYS A 26 -7.45 2.28 -8.00
C LYS A 26 -7.68 1.85 -9.44
N HIS A 27 -6.69 1.98 -10.32
CA HIS A 27 -6.84 1.54 -11.71
C HIS A 27 -6.65 0.03 -11.88
N SER A 28 -5.71 -0.56 -11.13
CA SER A 28 -5.32 -1.96 -11.29
C SER A 28 -5.78 -2.86 -10.14
N GLY A 29 -6.15 -2.27 -9.00
CA GLY A 29 -6.40 -2.98 -7.75
C GLY A 29 -5.14 -3.42 -7.02
N VAL A 30 -3.95 -3.29 -7.62
CA VAL A 30 -2.68 -3.75 -7.03
C VAL A 30 -2.38 -2.98 -5.74
N GLN A 31 -1.94 -3.72 -4.73
CA GLN A 31 -1.62 -3.18 -3.41
C GLN A 31 -0.11 -3.24 -3.15
N TYR A 32 0.39 -2.23 -2.44
CA TYR A 32 1.78 -2.09 -2.04
C TYR A 32 1.87 -1.88 -0.53
N LEU A 33 2.85 -2.53 0.09
CA LEU A 33 3.25 -2.27 1.47
C LEU A 33 4.41 -1.28 1.45
N LEU A 34 4.18 -0.07 1.96
CA LEU A 34 5.21 0.93 2.20
C LEU A 34 5.58 0.91 3.68
N ALA A 35 6.84 0.63 3.98
CA ALA A 35 7.39 0.72 5.32
C ALA A 35 8.41 1.86 5.39
N ILE A 36 8.29 2.73 6.38
CA ILE A 36 9.18 3.86 6.62
C ILE A 36 9.68 3.77 8.07
N VAL A 37 10.99 3.85 8.24
CA VAL A 37 11.62 4.05 9.54
C VAL A 37 12.29 5.42 9.52
N PRO A 38 11.78 6.41 10.28
CA PRO A 38 12.33 7.76 10.28
C PRO A 38 13.85 7.76 10.51
N ASN A 39 14.58 8.53 9.71
CA ASN A 39 16.05 8.65 9.73
C ASN A 39 16.85 7.38 9.40
N MET A 40 16.19 6.29 8.99
CA MET A 40 16.84 5.03 8.65
C MET A 40 16.58 4.61 7.20
N GLY A 41 15.38 4.88 6.69
CA GLY A 41 15.05 4.67 5.29
C GLY A 41 13.60 4.24 5.06
N SER A 42 13.30 3.86 3.83
CA SER A 42 12.01 3.32 3.43
C SER A 42 12.16 2.17 2.44
N GLY A 43 11.15 1.32 2.39
CA GLY A 43 11.04 0.21 1.44
C GLY A 43 9.60 0.03 0.98
N MET A 44 9.42 -0.41 -0.26
CA MET A 44 8.11 -0.71 -0.82
C MET A 44 8.13 -2.07 -1.49
N ALA A 45 7.11 -2.88 -1.23
CA ALA A 45 6.92 -4.19 -1.85
C ALA A 45 5.48 -4.33 -2.35
N VAL A 46 5.29 -5.12 -3.41
CA VAL A 46 3.95 -5.51 -3.88
C VAL A 46 3.41 -6.59 -2.94
N LEU A 47 2.14 -6.49 -2.55
CA LEU A 47 1.46 -7.58 -1.86
C LEU A 47 1.09 -8.66 -2.87
N VAL A 48 1.53 -9.88 -2.65
CA VAL A 48 1.32 -11.02 -3.56
C VAL A 48 0.72 -12.22 -2.82
N ASP A 49 0.01 -13.06 -3.55
CA ASP A 49 -0.51 -14.34 -3.06
C ASP A 49 0.59 -15.41 -2.98
N GLN A 50 0.20 -16.63 -2.62
CA GLN A 50 1.12 -17.77 -2.50
C GLN A 50 1.76 -18.20 -3.82
N ASP A 51 1.15 -17.86 -4.96
CA ASP A 51 1.67 -18.13 -6.31
C ASP A 51 2.57 -16.99 -6.82
N GLY A 52 2.73 -15.91 -6.04
CA GLY A 52 3.47 -14.72 -6.42
C GLY A 52 2.70 -13.76 -7.33
N LYS A 53 1.38 -13.92 -7.47
CA LYS A 53 0.54 -12.98 -8.23
C LYS A 53 0.12 -11.81 -7.35
N PRO A 54 -0.06 -10.59 -7.89
CA PRO A 54 -0.51 -9.44 -7.10
C PRO A 54 -1.86 -9.69 -6.41
N MET A 55 -1.93 -9.39 -5.11
CA MET A 55 -3.19 -9.36 -4.38
C MET A 55 -3.95 -8.09 -4.72
N LEU A 56 -5.10 -8.26 -5.36
CA LEU A 56 -5.98 -7.15 -5.69
C LEU A 56 -6.81 -6.76 -4.47
N ALA A 57 -6.98 -5.45 -4.25
CA ALA A 57 -7.89 -4.96 -3.23
C ALA A 57 -9.32 -5.38 -3.59
N ASP A 58 -10.08 -5.82 -2.60
CA ASP A 58 -11.53 -5.98 -2.75
C ASP A 58 -12.11 -4.58 -2.97
N THR A 59 -12.32 -4.23 -4.24
CA THR A 59 -13.26 -3.16 -4.58
C THR A 59 -14.64 -3.68 -4.22
N GLU A 60 -15.15 -3.28 -3.05
CA GLU A 60 -16.58 -3.42 -2.76
C GLU A 60 -17.36 -2.89 -3.96
N LYS A 61 -18.21 -3.75 -4.54
CA LYS A 61 -19.13 -3.43 -5.63
C LYS A 61 -20.23 -2.48 -5.17
#